data_AF-A0A1G1T1Q7-F1
#
_entry.id   AF-A0A1G1T1Q7-F1
#
_cell.length_a   1.000
_cell.length_b   1.000
_cell.length_c   1.000
_cell.angle_alpha   90.00
_cell.angle_beta   90.00
_cell.angle_gamma   90.00
#
_symmetry.space_group_name_H-M   'P 1'
#
loop_
_entity.id
_entity.type
_entity.pdbx_description
1 polymer ?
#
loop_
_entity_poly.entity_id
_entity_poly.type
_entity_poly.pdbx_seq_one_letter_code
_entity_poly.pdbx_strand_id
1 'polypeptide(L)'
;MSLRLLLLLNFALAAYLTGLIWTVQVVHYPSFALVGKAEFPRYHAAHTERMSYVVLAPMVVELALAAWLAWAGRGALPHGASWWSFGLVVFVWAVTFFVSVPFHNRLEANGYDYITIDGLIRTNWLRTLAWSARLALLGWLLK
;
A
#
# COMPACT_ATOMS: atom_id res chain seq x y z
N MET A 1 -18.35 -17.37 -7.14
CA MET A 1 -18.28 -15.92 -7.45
C MET A 1 -17.97 -15.74 -8.93
N SER A 2 -18.68 -14.85 -9.63
CA SER A 2 -18.40 -14.58 -11.05
C SER A 2 -17.08 -13.82 -11.22
N LEU A 3 -16.41 -13.98 -12.37
CA LEU A 3 -15.16 -13.27 -12.66
C LEU A 3 -15.36 -11.75 -12.61
N ARG A 4 -16.49 -11.25 -13.10
CA ARG A 4 -16.84 -9.82 -13.03
C ARG A 4 -16.95 -9.30 -11.60
N LEU A 5 -17.61 -10.04 -10.71
CA LEU A 5 -17.70 -9.66 -9.30
C LEU A 5 -16.32 -9.68 -8.63
N LEU A 6 -15.50 -10.70 -8.91
CA LEU A 6 -14.12 -10.78 -8.41
C LEU A 6 -13.26 -9.60 -8.87
N LEU A 7 -13.41 -9.20 -10.13
CA LEU A 7 -12.70 -8.05 -10.70
C LEU A 7 -13.16 -6.73 -10.06
N LEU A 8 -14.46 -6.55 -9.85
CA LEU A 8 -15.02 -5.39 -9.15
C LEU A 8 -14.52 -5.29 -7.71
N LEU A 9 -14.47 -6.40 -6.96
CA LEU A 9 -13.92 -6.42 -5.60
C LEU A 9 -12.44 -6.05 -5.59
N ASN A 10 -11.64 -6.59 -6.52
CA ASN A 10 -10.24 -6.22 -6.67
C ASN A 10 -10.06 -4.73 -6.98
N PHE A 11 -10.87 -4.19 -7.88
CA PHE A 11 -10.84 -2.78 -8.25
C PHE A 11 -11.24 -1.87 -7.09
N ALA A 12 -12.34 -2.17 -6.40
CA ALA A 12 -12.80 -1.36 -5.27
C ALA A 12 -11.75 -1.31 -4.15
N LEU A 13 -11.12 -2.45 -3.85
CA LEU A 13 -10.07 -2.51 -2.85
C LEU A 13 -8.78 -1.80 -3.29
N ALA A 14 -8.40 -1.92 -4.58
CA ALA A 14 -7.29 -1.16 -5.15
C ALA A 14 -7.54 0.35 -5.08
N ALA A 15 -8.77 0.79 -5.34
CA ALA A 15 -9.17 2.20 -5.30
C ALA A 15 -9.08 2.74 -3.86
N TYR A 16 -9.59 1.97 -2.88
CA TYR A 16 -9.46 2.30 -1.46
C TYR A 16 -7.99 2.45 -1.04
N LEU A 17 -7.16 1.44 -1.33
CA LEU A 17 -5.74 1.44 -0.94
C LEU A 17 -4.93 2.52 -1.68
N THR A 18 -5.28 2.81 -2.93
CA THR A 18 -4.69 3.91 -3.69
C THR A 18 -5.04 5.26 -3.06
N GLY A 19 -6.31 5.50 -2.72
CA GLY A 19 -6.72 6.71 -2.01
C GLY A 19 -5.96 6.86 -0.68
N LEU A 20 -5.93 5.78 0.10
CA LEU A 20 -5.23 5.74 1.39
C LEU A 20 -3.73 6.05 1.24
N ILE A 21 -3.03 5.39 0.31
CA ILE A 21 -1.58 5.60 0.17
C ILE A 21 -1.24 7.00 -0.35
N TRP A 22 -2.07 7.60 -1.20
CA TRP A 22 -1.89 9.00 -1.61
C TRP A 22 -2.07 9.96 -0.43
N THR A 23 -3.07 9.73 0.43
CA THR A 23 -3.23 10.49 1.68
C THR A 23 -2.01 10.32 2.60
N VAL A 24 -1.44 9.12 2.66
CA VAL A 24 -0.22 8.88 3.44
C VAL A 24 0.98 9.61 2.84
N GLN A 25 1.19 9.47 1.53
CA GLN A 25 2.32 10.02 0.79
C GLN A 25 2.38 11.54 0.82
N VAL A 26 1.24 12.19 0.55
CA VAL A 26 1.17 13.64 0.34
C VAL A 26 0.92 14.39 1.64
N VAL A 27 0.17 13.80 2.57
CA VAL A 27 -0.27 14.50 3.78
C VAL A 27 0.41 13.93 5.03
N HIS A 28 0.25 12.64 5.32
CA HIS A 28 0.67 12.12 6.63
C HIS A 28 2.18 12.09 6.82
N TYR A 29 2.94 11.47 5.90
CA TYR A 29 4.38 11.37 6.07
C TYR A 29 5.08 12.74 6.06
N PRO A 30 4.76 13.69 5.17
CA PRO A 30 5.31 15.05 5.27
C PRO A 30 4.96 15.74 6.59
N SER A 31 3.78 15.47 7.17
CA SER A 31 3.37 16.05 8.46
C SER A 31 4.24 15.58 9.63
N PHE A 32 4.97 14.46 9.51
CA PHE A 32 5.90 14.00 10.55
C PHE A 32 7.00 15.01 10.84
N ALA A 33 7.46 15.74 9.83
CA ALA A 33 8.48 16.79 9.97
C ALA A 33 7.98 18.03 10.74
N LEU A 34 6.66 18.15 10.94
CA LEU A 34 6.03 19.26 11.65
C LEU A 34 5.80 18.94 13.14
N VAL A 35 6.01 17.70 13.56
CA VAL A 35 5.82 17.27 14.95
C VAL A 35 7.08 17.60 15.76
N GLY A 36 6.88 18.21 16.94
CA GLY A 36 7.98 18.51 17.86
C GLY A 36 8.76 17.26 18.26
N LYS A 37 10.08 17.39 18.39
CA LYS A 37 10.99 16.24 18.66
C LYS A 37 10.64 15.50 19.95
N ALA A 38 10.17 16.23 20.97
CA ALA A 38 9.80 15.66 22.27
C ALA A 38 8.49 14.86 22.20
N GLU A 39 7.56 15.29 21.36
CA GLU A 39 6.24 14.68 21.17
C GLU A 39 6.26 13.53 20.16
N PHE A 40 7.25 13.53 19.27
CA PHE A 40 7.34 12.61 18.14
C PHE A 40 7.27 11.13 18.53
N PRO A 41 7.98 10.62 19.56
CA PRO A 41 7.90 9.19 19.90
C PRO A 41 6.47 8.76 20.25
N ARG A 42 5.76 9.56 21.07
CA ARG A 42 4.37 9.29 21.45
C ARG A 42 3.43 9.37 20.25
N TYR A 43 3.63 10.38 19.39
CA TYR A 43 2.85 10.55 18.16
C TYR A 43 3.06 9.39 17.19
N HIS A 44 4.31 9.00 16.92
CA HIS A 44 4.66 7.95 15.98
C HIS A 44 4.21 6.57 16.43
N ALA A 45 4.32 6.25 17.73
CA ALA A 45 3.79 5.01 18.28
C ALA A 45 2.26 4.90 18.08
N ALA A 46 1.53 5.96 18.44
CA ALA A 46 0.08 6.01 18.24
C ALA A 46 -0.32 5.98 16.75
N HIS A 47 0.46 6.64 15.89
CA HIS A 47 0.27 6.59 14.44
C HIS A 47 0.46 5.16 13.92
N THR A 48 1.56 4.51 14.26
CA THR A 48 1.93 3.18 13.74
C THR A 48 0.91 2.13 14.18
N GLU A 49 0.48 2.15 15.45
CA GLU A 49 -0.57 1.28 15.95
C GLU A 49 -1.89 1.46 15.18
N ARG A 50 -2.39 2.70 15.08
CA ARG A 50 -3.68 2.98 14.45
C ARG A 50 -3.67 2.71 12.95
N MET A 51 -2.58 3.09 12.27
CA MET A 51 -2.43 2.85 10.83
C MET A 51 -2.33 1.36 10.50
N SER A 52 -1.81 0.53 11.42
CA SER A 52 -1.76 -0.92 11.20
C SER A 52 -3.14 -1.51 10.94
N TYR A 53 -4.17 -1.10 11.69
CA TYR A 53 -5.55 -1.56 11.47
C TYR A 53 -6.12 -1.08 10.13
N VAL A 54 -5.89 0.19 9.79
CA VAL A 54 -6.43 0.82 8.57
C VAL A 54 -5.78 0.26 7.31
N VAL A 55 -4.51 -0.12 7.38
CA VAL A 55 -3.73 -0.56 6.21
C VAL A 55 -3.67 -2.09 6.11
N LEU A 56 -3.34 -2.81 7.19
CA LEU A 56 -2.99 -4.22 7.14
C LEU A 56 -4.19 -5.09 6.75
N ALA A 57 -5.36 -4.87 7.36
CA ALA A 57 -6.54 -5.69 7.06
C ALA A 57 -6.95 -5.58 5.58
N PRO A 58 -7.09 -4.38 4.99
CA PRO A 58 -7.31 -4.23 3.55
C PRO A 58 -6.20 -4.83 2.68
N MET A 59 -4.92 -4.71 3.08
CA MET A 59 -3.79 -5.29 2.33
C MET A 59 -3.79 -6.82 2.31
N VAL A 60 -4.17 -7.48 3.40
CA VAL A 60 -4.28 -8.95 3.46
C VAL A 60 -5.42 -9.43 2.57
N VAL A 61 -6.57 -8.75 2.62
CA VAL A 61 -7.69 -9.04 1.72
C VAL A 61 -7.30 -8.80 0.26
N GLU A 62 -6.52 -7.76 -0.03
CA GLU A 62 -6.02 -7.45 -1.37
C GLU A 62 -5.15 -8.58 -1.90
N LEU A 63 -4.22 -9.09 -1.09
CA LEU A 63 -3.35 -10.20 -1.47
C LEU A 63 -4.15 -11.46 -1.81
N ALA A 64 -5.11 -11.82 -0.97
CA ALA A 64 -5.96 -12.99 -1.19
C ALA A 64 -6.82 -12.85 -2.47
N LEU A 65 -7.47 -11.68 -2.66
CA LEU A 65 -8.29 -11.42 -3.82
C LEU A 65 -7.48 -11.32 -5.12
N ALA A 66 -6.25 -10.78 -5.06
CA ALA A 66 -5.36 -10.68 -6.20
C ALA A 66 -4.83 -12.06 -6.62
N ALA A 67 -4.47 -12.93 -5.66
CA ALA A 67 -4.09 -14.31 -5.93
C ALA A 67 -5.26 -15.10 -6.54
N TRP A 68 -6.48 -14.92 -6.02
CA TRP A 68 -7.66 -15.55 -6.60
C TRP A 68 -7.93 -15.03 -8.02
N LEU A 69 -7.82 -13.72 -8.26
CA LEU A 69 -7.99 -13.16 -9.61
C LEU A 69 -6.92 -13.68 -10.58
N ALA A 70 -5.67 -13.80 -10.15
CA ALA A 70 -4.58 -14.39 -10.95
C ALA A 70 -4.94 -15.80 -11.40
N TRP A 71 -5.38 -16.66 -10.47
CA TRP A 71 -5.79 -18.02 -10.76
C TRP A 71 -7.04 -18.09 -11.65
N ALA A 72 -8.12 -17.41 -11.26
CA ALA A 72 -9.40 -17.48 -11.98
C ALA A 72 -9.35 -16.80 -13.36
N GLY A 73 -8.48 -15.80 -13.53
CA GLY A 73 -8.31 -15.05 -14.77
C GLY A 73 -7.29 -15.61 -15.76
N ARG A 74 -6.56 -16.69 -15.43
CA ARG A 74 -5.37 -17.20 -16.15
C ARG A 74 -5.55 -17.51 -17.65
N GLY A 75 -6.78 -17.64 -18.12
CA GLY A 75 -7.12 -17.77 -19.55
C GLY A 75 -8.31 -16.94 -19.99
N ALA A 76 -8.88 -16.14 -19.09
CA ALA A 76 -10.07 -15.33 -19.36
C ALA A 76 -9.73 -13.84 -19.52
N LEU A 77 -8.64 -13.38 -18.90
CA LEU A 77 -8.19 -12.00 -18.98
C LEU A 77 -7.01 -11.86 -19.96
N PRO A 78 -6.99 -10.80 -20.79
CA PRO A 78 -6.01 -10.64 -21.85
C PRO A 78 -4.60 -10.42 -21.31
N HIS A 79 -3.60 -10.84 -22.08
CA HIS A 79 -2.17 -10.53 -21.87
C HIS A 79 -1.61 -10.86 -20.47
N GLY A 80 -2.21 -11.81 -19.75
CA GLY A 80 -1.79 -12.15 -18.39
C GLY A 80 -2.01 -11.02 -17.37
N ALA A 81 -2.95 -10.10 -17.63
CA ALA A 81 -3.20 -8.94 -16.79
C ALA A 81 -3.51 -9.29 -15.32
N SER A 82 -4.12 -10.45 -15.08
CA SER A 82 -4.38 -10.94 -13.71
C SER A 82 -3.09 -11.24 -12.94
N TRP A 83 -2.07 -11.79 -13.61
CA TRP A 83 -0.76 -12.03 -13.03
C TRP A 83 0.04 -10.74 -12.82
N TRP A 84 -0.05 -9.78 -13.75
CA TRP A 84 0.53 -8.45 -13.54
C TRP A 84 -0.08 -7.73 -12.33
N SER A 85 -1.40 -7.78 -12.18
CA SER A 85 -2.09 -7.22 -11.00
C SER A 85 -1.60 -7.86 -9.70
N PHE A 86 -1.44 -9.19 -9.68
CA PHE A 86 -0.91 -9.90 -8.52
C PHE A 86 0.57 -9.57 -8.25
N GLY A 87 1.40 -9.51 -9.29
CA GLY A 87 2.80 -9.12 -9.17
C GLY A 87 2.99 -7.73 -8.55
N LEU A 88 2.13 -6.76 -8.89
CA LEU A 88 2.13 -5.45 -8.25
C LEU A 88 1.80 -5.52 -6.76
N VAL A 89 0.86 -6.38 -6.35
CA VAL A 89 0.55 -6.58 -4.91
C VAL A 89 1.74 -7.19 -4.18
N VAL A 90 2.37 -8.23 -4.75
CA VAL A 90 3.57 -8.85 -4.17
C VAL A 90 4.70 -7.81 -4.04
N PHE A 91 4.89 -6.97 -5.05
CA PHE A 91 5.86 -5.88 -4.99
C PHE A 91 5.56 -4.88 -3.86
N VAL A 92 4.31 -4.45 -3.71
CA VAL A 92 3.88 -3.58 -2.60
C VAL A 92 4.18 -4.21 -1.24
N TRP A 93 3.87 -5.50 -1.07
CA TRP A 93 4.17 -6.25 0.16
C TRP A 93 5.68 -6.34 0.43
N ALA A 94 6.48 -6.60 -0.60
CA ALA A 94 7.94 -6.63 -0.48
C ALA A 94 8.49 -5.26 -0.04
N VAL A 95 8.06 -4.16 -0.68
CA VAL A 95 8.47 -2.81 -0.26
C VAL A 95 8.00 -2.50 1.17
N THR A 96 6.81 -2.95 1.55
CA THR A 96 6.28 -2.74 2.91
C THR A 96 7.18 -3.40 3.95
N PHE A 97 7.48 -4.69 3.80
CA PHE A 97 8.27 -5.44 4.79
C PHE A 97 9.75 -5.11 4.78
N PHE A 98 10.34 -4.94 3.59
CA PHE A 98 11.79 -4.77 3.47
C PHE A 98 12.24 -3.31 3.49
N VAL A 99 11.33 -2.36 3.32
CA VAL A 99 11.66 -0.92 3.29
C VAL A 99 10.86 -0.16 4.34
N SER A 100 9.53 -0.13 4.24
CA SER A 100 8.70 0.70 5.13
C SER A 100 8.82 0.30 6.60
N VAL A 101 8.68 -1.00 6.92
CA VAL A 101 8.77 -1.49 8.31
C VAL A 101 10.13 -1.15 8.94
N PRO A 102 11.29 -1.39 8.30
CA PRO A 102 12.58 -0.96 8.83
C PRO A 102 12.68 0.55 9.11
N PHE A 103 12.11 1.41 8.26
CA PHE A 103 12.06 2.85 8.52
C PHE A 103 11.23 3.18 9.77
N HIS A 104 10.04 2.57 9.92
CA HIS A 104 9.22 2.77 11.12
C HIS A 104 9.93 2.26 12.39
N ASN A 105 10.58 1.10 12.35
CA ASN A 105 11.32 0.57 13.49
C ASN A 105 12.49 1.49 13.90
N ARG A 106 13.17 2.14 12.94
CA ARG A 106 14.21 3.14 13.23
C ARG A 106 13.64 4.38 13.92
N LEU A 107 12.48 4.86 13.48
CA LEU A 107 11.80 6.00 14.11
C LEU A 107 11.28 5.65 15.51
N GLU A 108 10.83 4.42 15.71
CA GLU A 108 10.41 3.93 17.03
C GLU A 108 11.60 3.84 17.99
N ALA A 109 12.75 3.32 17.53
CA ALA A 109 13.95 3.16 18.35
C ALA A 109 14.66 4.48 18.66
N ASN A 110 14.75 5.39 17.68
CA ASN A 110 15.57 6.60 17.78
C ASN A 110 14.75 7.89 17.99
N GLY A 111 13.42 7.82 17.91
CA GLY A 111 12.55 8.99 17.94
C GLY A 111 12.63 9.82 16.65
N TYR A 112 12.55 11.14 16.78
CA TYR A 112 12.57 12.05 15.63
C TYR A 112 13.92 11.98 14.89
N ASP A 113 13.89 11.55 13.64
CA ASP A 113 15.03 11.61 12.72
C ASP A 113 14.55 12.01 11.32
N TYR A 114 14.93 13.22 10.90
CA TYR A 114 14.54 13.77 9.60
C TYR A 114 15.07 12.93 8.42
N ILE A 115 16.26 12.33 8.54
CA ILE A 115 16.84 11.53 7.45
C ILE A 115 15.99 10.27 7.25
N THR A 116 15.61 9.62 8.35
CA THR A 116 14.72 8.46 8.33
C THR A 116 13.32 8.82 7.82
N ILE A 117 12.77 9.99 8.17
CA ILE A 117 11.48 10.50 7.66
C ILE A 117 11.54 10.78 6.14
N ASP A 118 12.56 11.49 5.66
CA ASP A 118 12.72 11.78 4.22
C ASP A 118 12.89 10.48 3.41
N GLY A 119 13.66 9.52 3.93
CA GLY A 119 13.79 8.19 3.36
C GLY A 119 12.45 7.45 3.26
N LEU A 120 11.61 7.52 4.30
CA LEU A 120 10.27 6.95 4.30
C LEU A 120 9.38 7.60 3.23
N ILE A 121 9.39 8.93 3.11
CA ILE A 121 8.62 9.68 2.09
C ILE A 121 9.05 9.29 0.68
N ARG A 122 10.35 9.27 0.41
CA ARG A 122 10.89 8.96 -0.93
C ARG A 122 10.59 7.53 -1.35
N THR A 123 10.79 6.59 -0.44
CA THR A 123 10.59 5.16 -0.75
C THR A 123 9.13 4.76 -0.80
N ASN A 124 8.23 5.48 -0.12
CA ASN A 124 6.80 5.21 -0.19
C ASN A 124 6.19 5.48 -1.58
N TRP A 125 6.82 6.31 -2.41
CA TRP A 125 6.43 6.49 -3.82
C TRP A 125 6.41 5.18 -4.60
N LEU A 126 7.27 4.20 -4.27
CA LEU A 126 7.26 2.89 -4.92
C LEU A 126 5.90 2.21 -4.75
N ARG A 127 5.33 2.25 -3.55
CA ARG A 127 4.01 1.69 -3.24
C ARG A 127 2.89 2.52 -3.84
N THR A 128 2.99 3.85 -3.74
CA THR A 128 2.01 4.80 -4.32
C THR A 128 1.85 4.59 -5.82
N LEU A 129 2.96 4.48 -6.55
CA LEU A 129 2.97 4.23 -7.98
C LEU A 129 2.49 2.82 -8.32
N ALA A 130 2.90 1.80 -7.57
CA ALA A 130 2.45 0.42 -7.79
C ALA A 130 0.93 0.25 -7.61
N TRP A 131 0.36 0.80 -6.54
CA TRP A 131 -1.10 0.79 -6.33
C TRP A 131 -1.84 1.61 -7.40
N SER A 132 -1.32 2.77 -7.79
CA SER A 132 -1.91 3.58 -8.86
C SER A 132 -1.91 2.85 -10.21
N ALA A 133 -0.80 2.20 -10.57
CA ALA A 133 -0.69 1.39 -11.77
C ALA A 133 -1.65 0.19 -11.73
N ARG A 134 -1.76 -0.48 -10.57
CA ARG A 134 -2.70 -1.58 -10.36
C ARG A 134 -4.15 -1.13 -10.52
N LEU A 135 -4.51 0.02 -9.97
CA LEU A 135 -5.84 0.61 -10.11
C LEU A 135 -6.17 0.89 -11.58
N ALA A 136 -5.24 1.50 -12.32
CA ALA A 136 -5.41 1.76 -13.75
C ALA A 136 -5.57 0.47 -14.56
N LEU A 137 -4.78 -0.56 -14.27
CA LEU A 137 -4.88 -1.88 -14.90
C LEU A 137 -6.24 -2.54 -14.64
N LEU A 138 -6.69 -2.58 -13.40
CA LEU A 138 -7.99 -3.15 -13.03
C LEU A 138 -9.16 -2.34 -13.62
N GLY A 139 -9.03 -1.02 -13.68
CA GLY A 139 -10.01 -0.14 -14.32
C GLY A 139 -10.10 -0.36 -15.82
N TRP A 140 -8.98 -0.64 -16.48
CA TRP A 140 -8.96 -1.01 -17.90
C TRP A 140 -9.67 -2.35 -18.16
N LEU A 141 -9.49 -3.35 -17.28
CA LEU A 141 -10.16 -4.65 -17.39
C LEU A 141 -11.67 -4.61 -17.15
N LEU A 142 -12.18 -3.56 -16.51
CA LEU A 142 -13.61 -3.38 -16.21
C LEU A 142 -14.38 -2.67 -17.34
N LYS A 143 -13.69 -2.11 -18.33
CA LYS A 143 -14.28 -1.50 -19.52
C LYS A 143 -14.84 -2.57 -20.44
#